data_AF-A0AAU9K5N0-F1
#
_entry.id   AF-A0AAU9K5N0-F1
#
_cell.length_a   1.000
_cell.length_b   1.000
_cell.length_c   1.000
_cell.angle_alpha   90.00
_cell.angle_beta   90.00
_cell.angle_gamma   90.00
#
_symmetry.space_group_name_H-M   'P 1'
#
loop_
_entity.id
_entity.type
_entity.pdbx_description
1 polymer ?
#
loop_
_entity_poly.entity_id
_entity_poly.type
_entity_poly.pdbx_seq_one_letter_code
_entity_poly.pdbx_strand_id
1 'polypeptide(L)'
;MNKLFSPRAQTVISPKSTRNWKQDNYFDTNFTSNNNSKFTIDKISTRLSLFSSSRRNIGYAKNDQLEKEAVASLEQWEQTRKGNDSLTTLSEAQEMLKRRLDHSDVVEQHLSIRKGKDKIPSRPSTQQTSHLHEFRQSKKIEDEQFKERCRYYRLYEEDLSTLATNLENELKKCNEQRETYRKDCSEMREEMKAVSDELQNWKKELAETEKKEKMKLRRRQMEMAQFLSKKQNLREDTVRRESEAAIIIESITGEISKRMNWLRELDETSSDLRKKILQVKNAQIQHYTDLLLEGKDTRNEGLQWIVKVLWKLQYKISIENFPSFLDSDAVKFIMHQAEKSKEIDSYLETLMSSTGKRPSLSRASSNDRWNNVKTRLAKITQNVRVKKPEYKIDRKTRQVNIIWEDYDSGRASMKSLNSTTNFGDVLVLEQKISALKEEYKQEQEQEIRRLTHECSVNNYESRFRITLRELLSAIIGIETVDKYMVLVMKEQRDIASSVQNTKTFTFSSKWIGLSQTSQ
;
A
#
# COMPACT_ATOMS: atom_id res chain seq x y z
N MET A 1 -5.95 -53.77 -45.16
CA MET A 1 -5.45 -52.66 -45.99
C MET A 1 -6.55 -51.60 -46.14
N ASN A 2 -6.59 -50.59 -45.29
CA ASN A 2 -7.41 -49.39 -45.52
C ASN A 2 -6.67 -48.18 -44.95
N LYS A 3 -6.36 -47.23 -45.84
CA LYS A 3 -5.54 -46.05 -45.56
C LYS A 3 -6.39 -44.89 -45.05
N LEU A 4 -5.77 -44.17 -44.12
CA LEU A 4 -6.18 -42.97 -43.42
C LEU A 4 -6.47 -41.79 -44.37
N PHE A 5 -7.53 -41.04 -44.09
CA PHE A 5 -7.73 -39.67 -44.56
C PHE A 5 -7.60 -38.70 -43.38
N SER A 6 -6.67 -37.75 -43.51
CA SER A 6 -6.53 -36.57 -42.63
C SER A 6 -7.21 -35.38 -43.30
N PRO A 7 -8.01 -34.56 -42.60
CA PRO A 7 -8.53 -33.32 -43.16
C PRO A 7 -7.49 -32.19 -43.02
N ARG A 8 -7.34 -31.44 -44.10
CA ARG A 8 -6.43 -30.30 -44.27
C ARG A 8 -7.16 -29.04 -43.79
N ALA A 9 -6.65 -28.41 -42.73
CA ALA A 9 -7.17 -27.12 -42.25
C ALA A 9 -6.84 -26.02 -43.27
N GLN A 10 -7.87 -25.30 -43.73
CA GLN A 10 -7.74 -24.07 -44.52
C GLN A 10 -7.67 -22.88 -43.56
N THR A 11 -6.51 -22.25 -43.46
CA THR A 11 -6.34 -20.95 -42.81
C THR A 11 -6.73 -19.84 -43.78
N VAL A 12 -7.88 -19.22 -43.54
CA VAL A 12 -8.33 -18.01 -44.23
C VAL A 12 -7.58 -16.82 -43.63
N ILE A 13 -6.65 -16.24 -44.40
CA ILE A 13 -5.97 -14.99 -44.05
C ILE A 13 -6.88 -13.84 -44.49
N SER A 14 -7.42 -13.10 -43.52
CA SER A 14 -8.22 -11.90 -43.74
C SER A 14 -7.30 -10.71 -44.11
N PRO A 15 -7.67 -9.84 -45.08
CA PRO A 15 -6.87 -8.69 -45.46
C PRO A 15 -6.94 -7.59 -44.39
N LYS A 16 -5.76 -7.12 -43.98
CA LYS A 16 -5.58 -6.02 -43.03
C LYS A 16 -6.19 -4.73 -43.57
N SER A 17 -6.98 -4.08 -42.70
CA SER A 17 -7.55 -2.75 -42.89
C SER A 17 -6.46 -1.70 -43.14
N THR A 18 -6.51 -1.07 -44.30
CA THR A 18 -5.77 0.16 -44.61
C THR A 18 -6.40 1.31 -43.82
N ARG A 19 -5.67 1.79 -42.81
CA ARG A 19 -6.07 2.97 -42.04
C ARG A 19 -5.62 4.22 -42.82
N ASN A 20 -6.59 4.95 -43.36
CA ASN A 20 -6.38 6.25 -43.99
C ASN A 20 -5.94 7.28 -42.93
N TRP A 21 -4.73 7.81 -43.07
CA TRP A 21 -4.29 9.00 -42.35
C TRP A 21 -4.93 10.22 -43.02
N LYS A 22 -6.00 10.75 -42.41
CA LYS A 22 -6.47 12.10 -42.70
C LYS A 22 -5.55 13.09 -41.98
N GLN A 23 -5.11 14.08 -42.74
CA GLN A 23 -4.51 15.32 -42.26
C GLN A 23 -5.48 16.01 -41.29
N ASP A 24 -5.02 16.32 -40.08
CA ASP A 24 -5.60 17.37 -39.28
C ASP A 24 -4.51 18.13 -38.50
N ASN A 25 -4.47 19.43 -38.81
CA ASN A 25 -4.13 20.59 -37.99
C ASN A 25 -2.72 20.76 -37.41
N TYR A 26 -2.03 21.70 -38.06
CA TYR A 26 -1.03 22.64 -37.53
C TYR A 26 -1.23 22.96 -36.04
N PHE A 27 -0.18 22.69 -35.26
CA PHE A 27 0.13 23.46 -34.07
C PHE A 27 1.53 24.04 -34.26
N ASP A 28 1.60 25.36 -34.39
CA ASP A 28 2.83 26.13 -34.37
C ASP A 28 3.51 25.95 -33.01
N THR A 29 4.68 25.31 -33.03
CA THR A 29 5.65 25.43 -31.95
C THR A 29 6.97 25.88 -32.56
N ASN A 30 7.27 27.16 -32.36
CA ASN A 30 8.58 27.75 -32.63
C ASN A 30 9.61 27.08 -31.73
N PHE A 31 10.33 26.08 -32.27
CA PHE A 31 11.55 25.57 -31.69
C PHE A 31 12.72 25.99 -32.59
N THR A 32 13.50 26.97 -32.14
CA THR A 32 14.75 27.37 -32.77
C THR A 32 15.77 26.23 -32.62
N SER A 33 15.92 25.40 -33.64
CA SER A 33 17.03 24.47 -33.76
C SER A 33 18.24 25.19 -34.38
N ASN A 34 19.16 25.62 -33.51
CA ASN A 34 20.50 25.96 -33.94
C ASN A 34 21.35 24.69 -33.79
N ASN A 35 21.51 23.93 -34.86
CA ASN A 35 22.55 22.91 -34.97
C ASN A 35 22.85 22.62 -36.45
N ASN A 36 23.76 23.43 -37.00
CA ASN A 36 24.54 23.06 -38.17
C ASN A 36 25.56 21.97 -37.75
N SER A 37 25.37 20.73 -38.20
CA SER A 37 26.50 19.82 -38.37
C SER A 37 26.46 19.18 -39.75
N LYS A 38 27.26 19.75 -40.65
CA LYS A 38 27.71 19.09 -41.87
C LYS A 38 28.64 17.95 -41.45
N PHE A 39 28.18 16.71 -41.56
CA PHE A 39 29.04 15.55 -41.47
C PHE A 39 29.76 15.36 -42.82
N THR A 40 30.97 15.91 -42.93
CA THR A 40 31.95 15.48 -43.93
C THR A 40 32.79 14.35 -43.35
N ILE A 41 32.71 13.20 -44.00
CA ILE A 41 33.65 12.09 -43.86
C ILE A 41 35.00 12.58 -44.38
N ASP A 42 35.96 12.83 -43.50
CA ASP A 42 37.38 12.65 -43.80
C ASP A 42 38.30 12.78 -42.57
N LYS A 43 39.17 11.79 -42.41
CA LYS A 43 40.49 11.83 -41.75
C LYS A 43 40.55 11.99 -40.22
N ILE A 44 40.43 10.85 -39.54
CA ILE A 44 41.16 10.59 -38.29
C ILE A 44 42.61 10.28 -38.66
N SER A 45 43.45 11.31 -38.68
CA SER A 45 44.88 11.17 -38.41
C SER A 45 45.46 12.56 -38.16
N THR A 46 46.34 12.67 -37.15
CA THR A 46 47.29 13.75 -36.86
C THR A 46 46.97 14.64 -35.63
N ARG A 47 47.70 14.36 -34.53
CA ARG A 47 48.34 15.27 -33.55
C ARG A 47 47.41 16.18 -32.73
N LEU A 48 47.32 16.09 -31.40
CA LEU A 48 48.36 16.03 -30.36
C LEU A 48 49.45 17.10 -30.54
N SER A 49 49.04 18.37 -30.50
CA SER A 49 49.84 19.50 -30.03
C SER A 49 48.93 20.73 -29.93
N LEU A 50 48.76 21.29 -28.73
CA LEU A 50 48.59 22.73 -28.42
C LEU A 50 48.03 22.88 -27.00
N PHE A 51 48.86 22.52 -26.02
CA PHE A 51 48.85 23.14 -24.70
C PHE A 51 49.97 24.17 -24.70
N SER A 52 49.64 25.45 -24.86
CA SER A 52 50.31 26.58 -24.23
C SER A 52 49.79 27.90 -24.79
N SER A 53 49.69 28.88 -23.87
CA SER A 53 49.62 30.32 -24.15
C SER A 53 48.23 30.92 -24.38
N SER A 54 47.45 31.07 -23.31
CA SER A 54 46.72 32.33 -23.09
C SER A 54 46.31 32.49 -21.61
N ARG A 55 47.27 32.93 -20.78
CA ARG A 55 46.98 33.56 -19.49
C ARG A 55 47.20 35.05 -19.68
N ARG A 56 46.12 35.81 -19.87
CA ARG A 56 46.01 37.23 -19.52
C ARG A 56 44.54 37.68 -19.68
N ASN A 57 43.98 38.23 -18.60
CA ASN A 57 42.70 38.95 -18.52
C ASN A 57 41.39 38.20 -18.82
N ILE A 58 40.98 37.30 -17.91
CA ILE A 58 39.56 36.94 -17.73
C ILE A 58 39.28 36.93 -16.22
N GLY A 59 39.28 38.11 -15.59
CA GLY A 59 39.21 38.24 -14.14
C GLY A 59 37.83 38.50 -13.56
N TYR A 60 36.86 38.97 -14.35
CA TYR A 60 35.58 39.44 -13.79
C TYR A 60 34.33 38.91 -14.50
N ALA A 61 34.37 38.63 -15.81
CA ALA A 61 33.19 38.12 -16.54
C ALA A 61 32.88 36.64 -16.31
N LYS A 62 33.86 35.82 -15.86
CA LYS A 62 33.65 34.39 -15.59
C LYS A 62 33.00 34.12 -14.22
N ASN A 63 33.17 35.01 -13.25
CA ASN A 63 32.53 34.87 -11.95
C ASN A 63 31.02 35.09 -12.05
N ASP A 64 30.60 36.07 -12.85
CA ASP A 64 29.18 36.38 -13.09
C ASP A 64 28.42 35.20 -13.73
N GLN A 65 29.09 34.44 -14.61
CA GLN A 65 28.51 33.26 -15.24
C GLN A 65 28.37 32.10 -14.23
N LEU A 66 29.41 31.86 -13.42
CA LEU A 66 29.41 30.81 -12.40
C LEU A 66 28.41 31.10 -11.27
N GLU A 67 28.25 32.36 -10.87
CA GLU A 67 27.23 32.77 -9.91
C GLU A 67 25.82 32.61 -10.48
N LYS A 68 25.59 32.96 -11.75
CA LYS A 68 24.29 32.73 -12.42
C LYS A 68 23.97 31.24 -12.54
N GLU A 69 24.94 30.41 -12.89
CA GLU A 69 24.78 28.95 -12.93
C GLU A 69 24.54 28.36 -11.52
N ALA A 70 25.21 28.88 -10.50
CA ALA A 70 24.99 28.46 -9.10
C ALA A 70 23.62 28.88 -8.58
N VAL A 71 23.15 30.10 -8.88
CA VAL A 71 21.80 30.58 -8.52
C VAL A 71 20.73 29.78 -9.26
N ALA A 72 20.89 29.53 -10.56
CA ALA A 72 19.98 28.69 -11.33
C ALA A 72 19.96 27.24 -10.80
N SER A 73 21.11 26.70 -10.39
CA SER A 73 21.21 25.38 -9.77
C SER A 73 20.52 25.34 -8.39
N LEU A 74 20.63 26.41 -7.60
CA LEU A 74 19.95 26.55 -6.31
C LEU A 74 18.42 26.69 -6.49
N GLU A 75 17.97 27.46 -7.48
CA GLU A 75 16.56 27.62 -7.81
C GLU A 75 15.96 26.30 -8.32
N GLN A 76 16.69 25.57 -9.16
CA GLN A 76 16.30 24.23 -9.61
C GLN A 76 16.29 23.22 -8.45
N TRP A 77 17.25 23.30 -7.52
CA TRP A 77 17.26 22.50 -6.29
C TRP A 77 16.06 22.83 -5.39
N GLU A 78 15.72 24.10 -5.24
CA GLU A 78 14.56 24.55 -4.45
C GLU A 78 13.23 24.13 -5.10
N GLN A 79 13.12 24.19 -6.43
CA GLN A 79 11.96 23.67 -7.18
C GLN A 79 11.85 22.15 -7.07
N THR A 80 12.96 21.42 -7.13
CA THR A 80 12.97 19.96 -6.94
C THR A 80 12.58 19.59 -5.50
N ARG A 81 12.96 20.41 -4.52
CA ARG A 81 12.55 20.26 -3.12
C ARG A 81 11.07 20.59 -2.91
N LYS A 82 10.54 21.60 -3.61
CA LYS A 82 9.12 21.97 -3.59
C LYS A 82 8.23 20.96 -4.32
N GLY A 83 8.73 20.26 -5.34
CA GLY A 83 8.02 19.16 -6.00
C GLY A 83 7.86 17.89 -5.15
N ASN A 84 8.35 17.90 -3.91
CA ASN A 84 8.22 16.80 -2.96
C ASN A 84 6.98 16.95 -2.06
N ASP A 85 5.83 17.29 -2.65
CA ASP A 85 4.54 17.49 -1.97
C ASP A 85 4.10 16.29 -1.09
N SER A 86 4.57 15.08 -1.41
CA SER A 86 4.31 13.89 -0.59
C SER A 86 5.13 13.84 0.70
N LEU A 87 6.34 14.42 0.70
CA LEU A 87 7.18 14.53 1.89
C LEU A 87 6.73 15.69 2.77
N THR A 88 6.26 16.78 2.17
CA THR A 88 5.63 17.86 2.92
C THR A 88 4.36 17.34 3.60
N THR A 89 3.49 16.59 2.91
CA THR A 89 2.30 16.00 3.55
C THR A 89 2.64 15.03 4.70
N LEU A 90 3.68 14.21 4.56
CA LEU A 90 4.12 13.35 5.67
C LEU A 90 4.69 14.17 6.84
N SER A 91 5.54 15.15 6.55
CA SER A 91 6.09 16.06 7.56
C SER A 91 4.99 16.87 8.25
N GLU A 92 4.00 17.36 7.51
CA GLU A 92 2.84 18.09 8.00
C GLU A 92 1.97 17.20 8.88
N ALA A 93 1.70 15.95 8.47
CA ALA A 93 0.94 15.00 9.28
C ALA A 93 1.68 14.68 10.60
N GLN A 94 3.00 14.47 10.53
CA GLN A 94 3.83 14.21 11.71
C GLN A 94 3.90 15.44 12.63
N GLU A 95 4.08 16.64 12.08
CA GLU A 95 4.10 17.89 12.84
C GLU A 95 2.73 18.19 13.46
N MET A 96 1.65 17.92 12.74
CA MET A 96 0.28 18.05 13.24
C MET A 96 0.01 17.07 14.40
N LEU A 97 0.46 15.81 14.29
CA LEU A 97 0.39 14.86 15.40
C LEU A 97 1.17 15.39 16.61
N LYS A 98 2.40 15.85 16.40
CA LYS A 98 3.25 16.39 17.48
C LYS A 98 2.59 17.59 18.17
N ARG A 99 2.12 18.58 17.41
CA ARG A 99 1.41 19.77 17.95
C ARG A 99 0.18 19.39 18.78
N ARG A 100 -0.56 18.37 18.36
CA ARG A 100 -1.74 17.84 19.07
C ARG A 100 -1.37 17.08 20.35
N LEU A 101 -0.33 16.25 20.30
CA LEU A 101 0.18 15.53 21.46
C LEU A 101 0.74 16.48 22.52
N ASP A 102 1.44 17.54 22.10
CA ASP A 102 2.00 18.58 22.98
C ASP A 102 0.93 19.56 23.51
N HIS A 103 -0.35 19.34 23.17
CA HIS A 103 -1.50 20.18 23.56
C HIS A 103 -1.40 21.64 23.10
N SER A 104 -0.53 21.96 22.14
CA SER A 104 -0.39 23.32 21.59
C SER A 104 -1.70 23.81 20.96
N ASP A 105 -2.44 22.92 20.28
CA ASP A 105 -3.76 23.24 19.69
C ASP A 105 -4.85 23.40 20.76
N VAL A 106 -4.77 22.62 21.85
CA VAL A 106 -5.75 22.61 22.94
C VAL A 106 -5.63 23.87 23.80
N VAL A 107 -4.42 24.43 23.94
CA VAL A 107 -4.19 25.73 24.59
C VAL A 107 -4.89 26.86 23.84
N GLU A 108 -4.86 26.89 22.49
CA GLU A 108 -5.62 27.87 21.70
C GLU A 108 -7.13 27.70 21.85
N GLN A 109 -7.61 26.46 21.90
CA GLN A 109 -9.04 26.16 22.08
C GLN A 109 -9.53 26.53 23.50
N HIS A 110 -8.74 26.23 24.54
CA HIS A 110 -9.05 26.64 25.91
C HIS A 110 -8.92 28.15 26.13
N LEU A 111 -7.97 28.83 25.46
CA LEU A 111 -7.91 30.30 25.44
C LEU A 111 -9.18 30.89 24.81
N SER A 112 -9.69 30.27 23.76
CA SER A 112 -10.93 30.67 23.09
C SER A 112 -12.17 30.45 23.99
N ILE A 113 -12.23 29.33 24.72
CA ILE A 113 -13.32 29.03 25.66
C ILE A 113 -13.25 29.92 26.91
N ARG A 114 -12.05 30.24 27.42
CA ARG A 114 -11.87 31.16 28.55
C ARG A 114 -12.31 32.58 28.21
N LYS A 115 -12.02 33.08 27.00
CA LYS A 115 -12.55 34.37 26.52
C LYS A 115 -14.09 34.40 26.38
N GLY A 116 -14.76 33.24 26.35
CA GLY A 116 -16.22 33.14 26.20
C GLY A 116 -17.03 32.93 27.49
N LYS A 117 -16.39 32.70 28.65
CA LYS A 117 -17.08 32.22 29.87
C LYS A 117 -17.15 33.20 31.06
N ASP A 118 -16.86 34.49 30.86
CA ASP A 118 -16.84 35.50 31.93
C ASP A 118 -18.20 35.90 32.55
N LYS A 119 -19.28 35.11 32.44
CA LYS A 119 -20.61 35.51 32.95
C LYS A 119 -21.44 34.41 33.61
N ILE A 120 -20.88 33.63 34.53
CA ILE A 120 -21.71 32.86 35.46
C ILE A 120 -21.29 33.17 36.91
N PRO A 121 -22.13 33.88 37.69
CA PRO A 121 -21.82 34.22 39.07
C PRO A 121 -21.81 32.96 39.94
N SER A 122 -20.67 32.73 40.58
CA SER A 122 -20.40 31.64 41.51
C SER A 122 -21.31 31.74 42.74
N ARG A 123 -22.14 30.72 42.95
CA ARG A 123 -22.88 30.52 44.21
C ARG A 123 -21.97 29.85 45.25
N PRO A 124 -21.88 30.35 46.48
CA PRO A 124 -21.05 29.75 47.52
C PRO A 124 -21.79 28.56 48.16
N SER A 125 -21.26 27.34 48.04
CA SER A 125 -21.76 26.19 48.79
C SER A 125 -20.64 25.31 49.32
N THR A 126 -20.54 25.30 50.65
CA THR A 126 -20.24 24.16 51.55
C THR A 126 -18.91 23.41 51.35
N GLN A 127 -17.98 23.63 52.29
CA GLN A 127 -16.53 23.36 52.21
C GLN A 127 -16.04 21.93 52.53
N GLN A 128 -16.87 20.87 52.57
CA GLN A 128 -16.40 19.57 53.14
C GLN A 128 -16.48 18.32 52.23
N THR A 129 -16.77 18.45 50.94
CA THR A 129 -16.75 17.31 49.99
C THR A 129 -15.69 17.41 48.88
N SER A 130 -14.71 18.32 49.00
CA SER A 130 -13.81 18.70 47.89
C SER A 130 -12.85 17.58 47.41
N HIS A 131 -12.19 16.84 48.29
CA HIS A 131 -11.08 15.96 47.87
C HIS A 131 -11.49 14.74 47.02
N LEU A 132 -12.59 14.06 47.36
CA LEU A 132 -13.08 12.93 46.53
C LEU A 132 -13.58 13.40 45.16
N HIS A 133 -14.11 14.62 45.10
CA HIS A 133 -14.57 15.23 43.86
C HIS A 133 -13.40 15.63 42.96
N GLU A 134 -12.34 16.22 43.53
CA GLU A 134 -11.10 16.52 42.82
C GLU A 134 -10.46 15.27 42.21
N PHE A 135 -10.32 14.18 42.97
CA PHE A 135 -9.74 12.94 42.45
C PHE A 135 -10.55 12.34 41.28
N ARG A 136 -11.89 12.36 41.39
CA ARG A 136 -12.77 11.90 40.29
C ARG A 136 -12.67 12.79 39.07
N GLN A 137 -12.50 14.10 39.26
CA GLN A 137 -12.30 15.03 38.15
C GLN A 137 -10.96 14.82 37.47
N SER A 138 -9.87 14.68 38.22
CA SER A 138 -8.53 14.42 37.66
C SER A 138 -8.51 13.14 36.82
N LYS A 139 -9.06 12.04 37.33
CA LYS A 139 -9.14 10.79 36.57
C LYS A 139 -9.98 10.92 35.30
N LYS A 140 -11.10 11.65 35.37
CA LYS A 140 -11.94 11.91 34.19
C LYS A 140 -11.21 12.75 33.13
N ILE A 141 -10.42 13.73 33.56
CA ILE A 141 -9.60 14.57 32.69
C ILE A 141 -8.50 13.73 32.04
N GLU A 142 -7.81 12.87 32.79
CA GLU A 142 -6.79 11.94 32.26
C GLU A 142 -7.40 10.96 31.24
N ASP A 143 -8.57 10.39 31.53
CA ASP A 143 -9.30 9.51 30.61
C ASP A 143 -9.73 10.25 29.33
N GLU A 144 -10.16 11.51 29.44
CA GLU A 144 -10.52 12.36 28.29
C GLU A 144 -9.29 12.70 27.44
N GLN A 145 -8.18 13.11 28.07
CA GLN A 145 -6.91 13.36 27.38
C GLN A 145 -6.37 12.10 26.70
N PHE A 146 -6.51 10.93 27.33
CA PHE A 146 -6.12 9.66 26.72
C PHE A 146 -6.97 9.35 25.48
N LYS A 147 -8.30 9.47 25.58
CA LYS A 147 -9.21 9.28 24.42
C LYS A 147 -8.89 10.24 23.28
N GLU A 148 -8.57 11.48 23.61
CA GLU A 148 -8.20 12.50 22.63
C GLU A 148 -6.87 12.14 21.93
N ARG A 149 -5.84 11.72 22.69
CA ARG A 149 -4.58 11.21 22.11
C ARG A 149 -4.82 10.01 21.19
N CYS A 150 -5.64 9.04 21.61
CA CYS A 150 -6.01 7.90 20.76
C CYS A 150 -6.70 8.34 19.46
N ARG A 151 -7.54 9.38 19.51
CA ARG A 151 -8.16 9.95 18.31
C ARG A 151 -7.13 10.55 17.37
N TYR A 152 -6.14 11.27 17.90
CA TYR A 152 -5.07 11.84 17.08
C TYR A 152 -4.18 10.78 16.44
N TYR A 153 -3.83 9.71 17.17
CA TYR A 153 -3.12 8.59 16.58
C TYR A 153 -3.92 7.92 15.46
N ARG A 154 -5.23 7.67 15.64
CA ARG A 154 -6.09 7.09 14.59
C ARG A 154 -6.13 7.95 13.32
N LEU A 155 -6.22 9.28 13.47
CA LEU A 155 -6.21 10.19 12.32
C LEU A 155 -4.87 10.10 11.59
N TYR A 156 -3.75 10.12 12.32
CA TYR A 156 -2.43 9.97 11.73
C TYR A 156 -2.25 8.60 11.01
N GLU A 157 -2.74 7.52 11.61
CA GLU A 157 -2.75 6.18 11.00
C GLU A 157 -3.58 6.16 9.69
N GLU A 158 -4.74 6.83 9.66
CA GLU A 158 -5.58 6.95 8.48
C GLU A 158 -4.88 7.77 7.38
N ASP A 159 -4.24 8.87 7.74
CA ASP A 159 -3.48 9.72 6.82
C ASP A 159 -2.32 8.96 6.18
N LEU A 160 -1.52 8.25 7.00
CA LEU A 160 -0.43 7.40 6.50
C LEU A 160 -0.95 6.27 5.60
N SER A 161 -2.05 5.63 5.97
CA SER A 161 -2.65 4.55 5.17
C SER A 161 -3.19 5.08 3.85
N THR A 162 -3.89 6.22 3.86
CA THR A 162 -4.41 6.88 2.67
C THR A 162 -3.26 7.26 1.74
N LEU A 163 -2.21 7.89 2.27
CA LEU A 163 -1.03 8.31 1.52
C LEU A 163 -0.33 7.10 0.87
N ALA A 164 -0.12 6.02 1.62
CA ALA A 164 0.48 4.79 1.08
C ALA A 164 -0.36 4.23 -0.08
N THR A 165 -1.68 4.12 0.07
CA THR A 165 -2.56 3.61 -0.99
C THR A 165 -2.59 4.50 -2.23
N ASN A 166 -2.55 5.83 -2.06
CA ASN A 166 -2.50 6.77 -3.18
C ASN A 166 -1.19 6.61 -3.97
N LEU A 167 -0.05 6.56 -3.29
CA LEU A 167 1.25 6.35 -3.92
C LEU A 167 1.35 4.99 -4.63
N GLU A 168 0.79 3.93 -4.04
CA GLU A 168 0.72 2.60 -4.68
C GLU A 168 -0.14 2.61 -5.95
N ASN A 169 -1.27 3.32 -5.93
CA ASN A 169 -2.13 3.49 -7.10
C ASN A 169 -1.46 4.31 -8.20
N GLU A 170 -0.72 5.37 -7.86
CA GLU A 170 0.08 6.15 -8.81
C GLU A 170 1.19 5.30 -9.42
N LEU A 171 1.90 4.51 -8.60
CA LEU A 171 2.93 3.59 -9.07
C LEU A 171 2.35 2.55 -10.04
N LYS A 172 1.15 2.04 -9.75
CA LYS A 172 0.44 1.11 -10.63
C LYS A 172 0.11 1.75 -11.98
N LYS A 173 -0.48 2.95 -12.00
CA LYS A 173 -0.77 3.71 -13.23
C LYS A 173 0.48 3.99 -14.05
N CYS A 174 1.57 4.39 -13.38
CA CYS A 174 2.87 4.61 -14.01
C CYS A 174 3.39 3.34 -14.69
N ASN A 175 3.28 2.18 -14.03
CA ASN A 175 3.67 0.89 -14.62
C ASN A 175 2.80 0.48 -15.82
N GLU A 176 1.49 0.74 -15.76
CA GLU A 176 0.56 0.49 -16.88
C GLU A 176 0.89 1.36 -18.11
N GLN A 177 1.19 2.64 -17.89
CA GLN A 177 1.64 3.54 -18.95
C GLN A 177 2.98 3.09 -19.54
N ARG A 178 3.92 2.69 -18.68
CA ARG A 178 5.22 2.18 -19.12
C ARG A 178 5.09 0.94 -20.00
N GLU A 179 4.22 0.00 -19.64
CA GLU A 179 3.97 -1.19 -20.45
C GLU A 179 3.33 -0.84 -21.79
N THR A 180 2.41 0.12 -21.80
CA THR A 180 1.81 0.65 -23.03
C THR A 180 2.90 1.18 -23.97
N TYR A 181 3.78 2.08 -23.50
CA TYR A 181 4.86 2.63 -24.32
C TYR A 181 5.88 1.59 -24.79
N ARG A 182 6.13 0.53 -24.00
CA ARG A 182 7.00 -0.58 -24.42
C ARG A 182 6.41 -1.37 -25.57
N LYS A 183 5.12 -1.70 -25.47
CA LYS A 183 4.38 -2.38 -26.53
C LYS A 183 4.38 -1.55 -27.82
N ASP A 184 4.06 -0.28 -27.68
CA ASP A 184 4.10 0.76 -28.72
C ASP A 184 5.48 0.86 -29.42
N CYS A 185 6.57 0.85 -28.66
CA CYS A 185 7.93 0.82 -29.23
C CYS A 185 8.21 -0.48 -29.99
N SER A 186 7.69 -1.61 -29.52
CA SER A 186 7.86 -2.91 -30.17
C SER A 186 7.13 -2.94 -31.52
N GLU A 187 5.88 -2.49 -31.56
CA GLU A 187 5.07 -2.42 -32.78
C GLU A 187 5.76 -1.53 -33.84
N MET A 188 6.25 -0.34 -33.44
CA MET A 188 7.01 0.54 -34.34
C MET A 188 8.30 -0.10 -34.89
N ARG A 189 9.02 -0.88 -34.07
CA ARG A 189 10.22 -1.59 -34.53
C ARG A 189 9.89 -2.69 -35.54
N GLU A 190 8.75 -3.36 -35.37
CA GLU A 190 8.26 -4.34 -36.34
C GLU A 190 7.88 -3.67 -37.67
N GLU A 191 7.23 -2.51 -37.62
CA GLU A 191 6.91 -1.70 -38.81
C GLU A 191 8.18 -1.23 -39.54
N MET A 192 9.14 -0.68 -38.80
CA MET A 192 10.45 -0.28 -39.35
C MET A 192 11.17 -1.46 -40.02
N LYS A 193 11.12 -2.64 -39.40
CA LYS A 193 11.71 -3.86 -39.96
C LYS A 193 10.99 -4.29 -41.25
N ALA A 194 9.66 -4.23 -41.28
CA ALA A 194 8.89 -4.55 -42.48
C ALA A 194 9.26 -3.64 -43.66
N VAL A 195 9.37 -2.32 -43.45
CA VAL A 195 9.82 -1.37 -44.48
C VAL A 195 11.25 -1.68 -44.96
N SER A 196 12.15 -2.02 -44.03
CA SER A 196 13.52 -2.41 -44.38
C SER A 196 13.57 -3.72 -45.19
N ASP A 197 12.76 -4.71 -44.84
CA ASP A 197 12.67 -6.01 -45.53
C ASP A 197 12.07 -5.84 -46.94
N GLU A 198 11.04 -5.00 -47.10
CA GLU A 198 10.49 -4.64 -48.41
C GLU A 198 11.55 -3.99 -49.30
N LEU A 199 12.30 -3.01 -48.80
CA LEU A 199 13.38 -2.35 -49.54
C LEU A 199 14.49 -3.35 -49.95
N GLN A 200 14.83 -4.31 -49.09
CA GLN A 200 15.78 -5.38 -49.41
C GLN A 200 15.26 -6.31 -50.52
N ASN A 201 13.97 -6.67 -50.48
CA ASN A 201 13.35 -7.49 -51.52
C ASN A 201 13.34 -6.75 -52.87
N TRP A 202 12.98 -5.47 -52.90
CA TRP A 202 13.05 -4.64 -54.09
C TRP A 202 14.46 -4.57 -54.69
N LYS A 203 15.49 -4.42 -53.85
CA LYS A 203 16.90 -4.45 -54.30
C LYS A 203 17.29 -5.77 -54.95
N LYS A 204 16.82 -6.90 -54.40
CA LYS A 204 17.06 -8.24 -54.98
C LYS A 204 16.37 -8.39 -56.32
N GLU A 205 15.09 -8.00 -56.42
CA GLU A 205 14.33 -8.04 -57.67
C GLU A 205 14.98 -7.18 -58.77
N LEU A 206 15.46 -6.00 -58.42
CA LEU A 206 16.23 -5.15 -59.33
C LEU A 206 17.52 -5.84 -59.81
N ALA A 207 18.29 -6.43 -58.89
CA ALA A 207 19.52 -7.14 -59.26
C ALA A 207 19.25 -8.34 -60.19
N GLU A 208 18.15 -9.07 -59.97
CA GLU A 208 17.73 -10.18 -60.83
C GLU A 208 17.27 -9.71 -62.21
N THR A 209 16.49 -8.64 -62.29
CA THR A 209 16.04 -8.06 -63.56
C THR A 209 17.21 -7.54 -64.38
N GLU A 210 18.15 -6.83 -63.75
CA GLU A 210 19.40 -6.39 -64.41
C GLU A 210 20.22 -7.58 -64.95
N LYS A 211 20.35 -8.68 -64.18
CA LYS A 211 21.04 -9.91 -64.64
C LYS A 211 20.34 -10.52 -65.85
N LYS A 212 19.01 -10.67 -65.79
CA LYS A 212 18.18 -11.23 -66.87
C LYS A 212 18.28 -10.39 -68.15
N GLU A 213 18.22 -9.06 -68.06
CA GLU A 213 18.31 -8.20 -69.24
C GLU A 213 19.72 -8.12 -69.83
N LYS A 214 20.78 -8.11 -69.00
CA LYS A 214 22.18 -8.23 -69.50
C LYS A 214 22.41 -9.48 -70.35
N MET A 215 21.80 -10.61 -69.98
CA MET A 215 21.88 -11.84 -70.76
C MET A 215 21.14 -11.76 -72.10
N LYS A 216 20.00 -11.05 -72.16
CA LYS A 216 19.23 -10.84 -73.40
C LYS A 216 19.96 -9.89 -74.36
N LEU A 217 20.58 -8.83 -73.85
CA LEU A 217 21.29 -7.82 -74.65
C LEU A 217 22.47 -8.39 -75.45
N ARG A 218 23.17 -9.39 -74.91
CA ARG A 218 24.24 -10.11 -75.65
C ARG A 218 23.76 -10.76 -76.94
N ARG A 219 22.44 -10.93 -77.15
CA ARG A 219 21.85 -11.59 -78.32
C ARG A 219 21.31 -10.63 -79.38
N ARG A 220 21.18 -9.32 -79.12
CA ARG A 220 20.58 -8.35 -80.05
C ARG A 220 21.29 -6.99 -79.98
N GLN A 221 22.14 -6.68 -80.95
CA GLN A 221 22.86 -5.39 -81.00
C GLN A 221 21.95 -4.18 -81.34
N MET A 222 20.75 -4.41 -81.88
CA MET A 222 19.90 -3.36 -82.47
C MET A 222 18.94 -2.67 -81.48
N GLU A 223 18.87 -3.07 -80.20
CA GLU A 223 17.91 -2.55 -79.20
C GLU A 223 18.58 -1.81 -78.01
N MET A 224 19.87 -1.45 -78.14
CA MET A 224 20.71 -0.93 -77.04
C MET A 224 20.14 0.33 -76.36
N ALA A 225 19.60 1.28 -77.14
CA ALA A 225 19.10 2.55 -76.60
C ALA A 225 17.87 2.36 -75.69
N GLN A 226 16.92 1.51 -76.08
CA GLN A 226 15.73 1.20 -75.28
C GLN A 226 16.11 0.51 -73.96
N PHE A 227 17.08 -0.41 -74.02
CA PHE A 227 17.61 -1.06 -72.83
C PHE A 227 18.26 -0.07 -71.86
N LEU A 228 19.11 0.83 -72.35
CA LEU A 228 19.78 1.84 -71.51
C LEU A 228 18.76 2.78 -70.85
N SER A 229 17.74 3.23 -71.59
CA SER A 229 16.66 4.06 -71.03
C SER A 229 15.86 3.32 -69.96
N LYS A 230 15.43 2.07 -70.21
CA LYS A 230 14.71 1.27 -69.22
C LYS A 230 15.54 1.02 -67.95
N LYS A 231 16.83 0.74 -68.11
CA LYS A 231 17.75 0.57 -66.98
C LYS A 231 17.91 1.85 -66.17
N GLN A 232 18.00 3.00 -66.84
CA GLN A 232 18.06 4.30 -66.17
C GLN A 232 16.77 4.56 -65.37
N ASN A 233 15.59 4.33 -65.95
CA ASN A 233 14.30 4.48 -65.27
C ASN A 233 14.21 3.56 -64.03
N LEU A 234 14.65 2.31 -64.14
CA LEU A 234 14.67 1.37 -63.00
C LEU A 234 15.60 1.84 -61.86
N ARG A 235 16.73 2.47 -62.20
CA ARG A 235 17.63 3.06 -61.21
C ARG A 235 16.99 4.25 -60.52
N GLU A 236 16.38 5.15 -61.28
CA GLU A 236 15.68 6.32 -60.73
C GLU A 236 14.52 5.91 -59.81
N ASP A 237 13.71 4.93 -60.22
CA ASP A 237 12.64 4.37 -59.39
C ASP A 237 13.19 3.72 -58.10
N THR A 238 14.36 3.08 -58.17
CA THR A 238 14.99 2.47 -56.99
C THR A 238 15.47 3.54 -56.04
N VAL A 239 16.18 4.55 -56.53
CA VAL A 239 16.65 5.68 -55.72
C VAL A 239 15.47 6.40 -55.07
N ARG A 240 14.35 6.58 -55.79
CA ARG A 240 13.13 7.17 -55.25
C ARG A 240 12.54 6.32 -54.11
N ARG A 241 12.42 5.01 -54.29
CA ARG A 241 11.92 4.12 -53.21
C ARG A 241 12.87 4.06 -52.02
N GLU A 242 14.17 4.10 -52.26
CA GLU A 242 15.18 4.18 -51.20
C GLU A 242 15.04 5.46 -50.39
N SER A 243 14.83 6.61 -51.05
CA SER A 243 14.62 7.87 -50.34
C SER A 243 13.28 7.89 -49.59
N GLU A 244 12.20 7.37 -50.17
CA GLU A 244 10.89 7.21 -49.50
C GLU A 244 10.99 6.34 -48.24
N ALA A 245 11.60 5.16 -48.35
CA ALA A 245 11.80 4.26 -47.22
C ALA A 245 12.73 4.88 -46.15
N ALA A 246 13.77 5.60 -46.55
CA ALA A 246 14.66 6.30 -45.62
C ALA A 246 13.90 7.35 -44.80
N ILE A 247 13.02 8.14 -45.43
CA ILE A 247 12.17 9.13 -44.74
C ILE A 247 11.25 8.44 -43.72
N ILE A 248 10.61 7.32 -44.11
CA ILE A 248 9.73 6.56 -43.21
C ILE A 248 10.52 6.00 -42.01
N ILE A 249 11.67 5.37 -42.26
CA ILE A 249 12.52 4.82 -41.21
C ILE A 249 13.01 5.93 -40.27
N GLU A 250 13.41 7.08 -40.79
CA GLU A 250 13.82 8.23 -39.98
C GLU A 250 12.68 8.75 -39.11
N SER A 251 11.46 8.86 -39.67
CA SER A 251 10.26 9.26 -38.94
C SER A 251 9.96 8.28 -37.78
N ILE A 252 9.93 6.97 -38.06
CA ILE A 252 9.68 5.94 -37.04
C ILE A 252 10.79 5.97 -35.99
N THR A 253 12.05 6.13 -36.39
CA THR A 253 13.20 6.22 -35.47
C THR A 253 13.08 7.43 -34.55
N GLY A 254 12.62 8.57 -35.07
CA GLY A 254 12.33 9.77 -34.31
C GLY A 254 11.23 9.56 -33.27
N GLU A 255 10.15 8.88 -33.65
CA GLU A 255 9.04 8.55 -32.73
C GLU A 255 9.44 7.54 -31.64
N ILE A 256 10.18 6.50 -32.00
CA ILE A 256 10.78 5.55 -31.04
C ILE A 256 11.65 6.32 -30.05
N SER A 257 12.49 7.24 -30.52
CA SER A 257 13.36 8.05 -29.65
C SER A 257 12.55 8.91 -28.67
N LYS A 258 11.47 9.53 -29.12
CA LYS A 258 10.53 10.27 -28.25
C LYS A 258 9.91 9.36 -27.20
N ARG A 259 9.37 8.19 -27.60
CA ARG A 259 8.77 7.21 -26.67
C ARG A 259 9.80 6.66 -25.68
N MET A 260 11.05 6.46 -26.10
CA MET A 260 12.14 6.06 -25.21
C MET A 260 12.48 7.12 -24.18
N ASN A 261 12.37 8.41 -24.51
CA ASN A 261 12.52 9.48 -23.52
C ASN A 261 11.40 9.44 -22.47
N TRP A 262 10.15 9.31 -22.89
CA TRP A 262 9.01 9.14 -21.96
C TRP A 262 9.16 7.89 -21.07
N LEU A 263 9.68 6.79 -21.60
CA LEU A 263 9.98 5.59 -20.80
C LEU A 263 11.01 5.88 -19.71
N ARG A 264 12.05 6.68 -20.00
CA ARG A 264 13.05 7.09 -19.00
C ARG A 264 12.43 7.93 -17.89
N GLU A 265 11.60 8.92 -18.25
CA GLU A 265 10.88 9.76 -17.29
C GLU A 265 9.93 8.94 -16.39
N LEU A 266 9.24 7.94 -16.97
CA LEU A 266 8.39 7.02 -16.20
C LEU A 266 9.22 6.12 -15.27
N ASP A 267 10.39 5.66 -15.69
CA ASP A 267 11.29 4.87 -14.84
C ASP A 267 11.84 5.70 -13.66
N GLU A 268 12.19 6.96 -13.89
CA GLU A 268 12.57 7.92 -12.84
C GLU A 268 11.40 8.15 -11.86
N THR A 269 10.21 8.44 -12.37
CA THR A 269 8.99 8.62 -11.56
C THR A 269 8.67 7.36 -10.74
N SER A 270 8.76 6.17 -11.34
CA SER A 270 8.55 4.89 -10.66
C SER A 270 9.55 4.67 -9.52
N SER A 271 10.82 5.03 -9.75
CA SER A 271 11.88 4.98 -8.73
C SER A 271 11.56 5.89 -7.55
N ASP A 272 11.14 7.12 -7.81
CA ASP A 272 10.82 8.08 -6.76
C ASP A 272 9.55 7.71 -5.99
N LEU A 273 8.51 7.22 -6.66
CA LEU A 273 7.31 6.68 -6.00
C LEU A 273 7.65 5.50 -5.07
N ARG A 274 8.56 4.60 -5.48
CA ARG A 274 9.04 3.51 -4.61
C ARG A 274 9.75 4.02 -3.37
N LYS A 275 10.62 5.04 -3.51
CA LYS A 275 11.29 5.68 -2.36
C LYS A 275 10.27 6.31 -1.40
N LYS A 276 9.26 7.01 -1.93
CA LYS A 276 8.18 7.63 -1.15
C LYS A 276 7.36 6.58 -0.40
N ILE A 277 6.95 5.50 -1.05
CA ILE A 277 6.25 4.37 -0.41
C ILE A 277 7.09 3.79 0.73
N LEU A 278 8.41 3.62 0.52
CA LEU A 278 9.31 3.11 1.56
C LEU A 278 9.39 4.06 2.76
N GLN A 279 9.44 5.37 2.53
CA GLN A 279 9.44 6.37 3.61
C GLN A 279 8.15 6.31 4.44
N VAL A 280 6.98 6.25 3.78
CA VAL A 280 5.69 6.12 4.47
C VAL A 280 5.63 4.82 5.28
N LYS A 281 6.10 3.70 4.71
CA LYS A 281 6.18 2.42 5.42
C LYS A 281 7.08 2.50 6.65
N ASN A 282 8.24 3.14 6.55
CA ASN A 282 9.14 3.34 7.69
C ASN A 282 8.49 4.20 8.78
N ALA A 283 7.77 5.27 8.40
CA ALA A 283 7.02 6.09 9.34
C ALA A 283 5.90 5.30 10.05
N GLN A 284 5.19 4.42 9.32
CA GLN A 284 4.20 3.51 9.91
C GLN A 284 4.86 2.52 10.89
N ILE A 285 5.97 1.89 10.50
CA ILE A 285 6.72 0.95 11.36
C ILE A 285 7.17 1.64 12.65
N GLN A 286 7.72 2.86 12.54
CA GLN A 286 8.16 3.62 13.70
C GLN A 286 6.98 3.91 14.63
N HIS A 287 5.90 4.48 14.10
CA HIS A 287 4.68 4.79 14.86
C HIS A 287 4.12 3.57 15.60
N TYR A 288 4.00 2.43 14.92
CA TYR A 288 3.46 1.22 15.53
C TYR A 288 4.43 0.57 16.53
N THR A 289 5.75 0.67 16.30
CA THR A 289 6.76 0.23 17.27
C THR A 289 6.70 1.08 18.53
N ASP A 290 6.54 2.40 18.40
CA ASP A 290 6.42 3.31 19.54
C ASP A 290 5.15 3.00 20.36
N LEU A 291 4.00 2.79 19.69
CA LEU A 291 2.77 2.36 20.36
C LEU A 291 2.91 1.00 21.06
N LEU A 292 3.63 0.05 20.44
CA LEU A 292 3.88 -1.27 21.01
C LEU A 292 4.74 -1.17 22.28
N LEU A 293 5.84 -0.41 22.23
CA LEU A 293 6.73 -0.17 23.36
C LEU A 293 6.02 0.50 24.53
N GLU A 294 5.14 1.46 24.24
CA GLU A 294 4.32 2.13 25.25
C GLU A 294 3.20 1.25 25.82
N GLY A 295 2.88 0.14 25.14
CA GLY A 295 1.78 -0.74 25.53
C GLY A 295 0.41 -0.13 25.29
N LYS A 296 0.31 0.80 24.33
CA LYS A 296 -0.92 1.51 24.02
C LYS A 296 -1.63 0.91 22.82
N ASP A 297 -2.93 0.74 22.98
CA ASP A 297 -3.81 0.22 21.96
C ASP A 297 -4.75 1.32 21.46
N THR A 298 -4.52 1.80 20.23
CA THR A 298 -5.38 2.81 19.62
C THR A 298 -6.70 2.24 19.10
N ARG A 299 -6.85 0.92 18.89
CA ARG A 299 -8.05 0.30 18.29
C ARG A 299 -8.94 -0.46 19.28
N ASN A 300 -8.53 -0.57 20.54
CA ASN A 300 -9.18 -1.34 21.60
C ASN A 300 -9.25 -2.86 21.34
N GLU A 301 -8.34 -3.41 20.53
CA GLU A 301 -8.26 -4.84 20.18
C GLU A 301 -7.14 -5.61 20.91
N GLY A 302 -6.34 -4.93 21.74
CA GLY A 302 -5.13 -5.44 22.41
C GLY A 302 -3.88 -5.36 21.53
N LEU A 303 -2.69 -5.38 22.11
CA LEU A 303 -1.41 -5.21 21.40
C LEU A 303 -1.19 -6.21 20.25
N GLN A 304 -1.91 -7.33 20.25
CA GLN A 304 -1.95 -8.27 19.13
C GLN A 304 -2.29 -7.60 17.78
N TRP A 305 -3.12 -6.55 17.74
CA TRP A 305 -3.44 -5.91 16.46
C TRP A 305 -2.23 -5.13 15.93
N ILE A 306 -1.44 -4.52 16.82
CA ILE A 306 -0.21 -3.80 16.46
C ILE A 306 0.79 -4.80 15.87
N VAL A 307 0.93 -5.96 16.51
CA VAL A 307 1.75 -7.08 16.02
C VAL A 307 1.32 -7.50 14.61
N LYS A 308 0.02 -7.67 14.36
CA LYS A 308 -0.51 -7.98 13.02
C LYS A 308 -0.15 -6.91 11.99
N VAL A 309 -0.27 -5.64 12.34
CA VAL A 309 0.04 -4.52 11.44
C VAL A 309 1.52 -4.46 11.13
N LEU A 310 2.39 -4.59 12.12
CA LEU A 310 3.84 -4.64 11.94
C LEU A 310 4.27 -5.81 11.05
N TRP A 311 3.68 -6.99 11.21
CA TRP A 311 3.92 -8.13 10.31
C TRP A 311 3.43 -7.88 8.88
N LYS A 312 2.29 -7.20 8.71
CA LYS A 312 1.81 -6.78 7.38
C LYS A 312 2.80 -5.83 6.70
N LEU A 313 3.48 -4.99 7.49
CA LEU A 313 4.57 -4.12 7.05
C LEU A 313 5.91 -4.85 6.89
N GLN A 314 5.95 -6.18 7.05
CA GLN A 314 7.15 -7.03 6.99
C GLN A 314 8.22 -6.69 8.03
N TYR A 315 7.82 -6.07 9.15
CA TYR A 315 8.72 -5.80 10.28
C TYR A 315 8.82 -7.02 11.19
N LYS A 316 10.05 -7.37 11.59
CA LYS A 316 10.32 -8.46 12.52
C LYS A 316 10.27 -7.93 13.95
N ILE A 317 9.40 -8.50 14.77
CA ILE A 317 9.18 -8.08 16.16
C ILE A 317 9.98 -8.99 17.07
N SER A 318 10.72 -8.39 18.00
CA SER A 318 11.43 -9.06 19.08
C SER A 318 10.72 -8.84 20.42
N ILE A 319 11.07 -9.62 21.44
CA ILE A 319 10.51 -9.50 22.80
C ILE A 319 10.83 -8.11 23.39
N GLU A 320 11.96 -7.51 23.02
CA GLU A 320 12.40 -6.18 23.47
C GLU A 320 11.52 -5.05 22.95
N ASN A 321 10.74 -5.28 21.89
CA ASN A 321 9.80 -4.29 21.37
C ASN A 321 8.51 -4.18 22.19
N PHE A 322 8.31 -5.06 23.18
CA PHE A 322 7.14 -5.03 24.04
C PHE A 322 7.40 -4.22 25.32
N PRO A 323 6.34 -3.75 25.99
CA PRO A 323 6.48 -3.02 27.24
C PRO A 323 7.13 -3.85 28.33
N SER A 324 7.99 -3.22 29.13
CA SER A 324 8.70 -3.89 30.23
C SER A 324 7.81 -4.44 31.34
N PHE A 325 6.53 -4.05 31.37
CA PHE A 325 5.55 -4.56 32.32
C PHE A 325 4.93 -5.91 31.90
N LEU A 326 5.21 -6.39 30.68
CA LEU A 326 4.78 -7.71 30.22
C LEU A 326 5.88 -8.74 30.47
N ASP A 327 5.50 -9.87 31.06
CA ASP A 327 6.40 -11.03 31.16
C ASP A 327 6.54 -11.75 29.81
N SER A 328 7.56 -12.61 29.71
CA SER A 328 7.85 -13.33 28.46
C SER A 328 6.69 -14.19 27.98
N ASP A 329 5.86 -14.68 28.90
CA ASP A 329 4.76 -15.58 28.58
C ASP A 329 3.56 -14.81 28.04
N ALA A 330 3.24 -13.64 28.61
CA ALA A 330 2.26 -12.71 28.04
C ALA A 330 2.69 -12.21 26.66
N VAL A 331 3.98 -11.91 26.45
CA VAL A 331 4.50 -11.52 25.13
C VAL A 331 4.33 -12.65 24.11
N LYS A 332 4.73 -13.88 24.45
CA LYS A 332 4.52 -15.06 23.58
C LYS A 332 3.05 -15.27 23.28
N PHE A 333 2.18 -15.13 24.28
CA PHE A 333 0.74 -15.23 24.13
C PHE A 333 0.20 -14.19 23.13
N ILE A 334 0.58 -12.91 23.26
CA ILE A 334 0.17 -11.85 22.32
C ILE A 334 0.62 -12.17 20.88
N MET A 335 1.86 -12.63 20.71
CA MET A 335 2.38 -13.01 19.39
C MET A 335 1.60 -14.20 18.79
N HIS A 336 1.35 -15.24 19.58
CA HIS A 336 0.57 -16.41 19.18
C HIS A 336 -0.88 -16.04 18.80
N GLN A 337 -1.52 -15.17 19.58
CA GLN A 337 -2.86 -14.68 19.28
C GLN A 337 -2.91 -13.87 17.99
N ALA A 338 -1.89 -13.03 17.73
CA ALA A 338 -1.77 -12.31 16.48
C ALA A 338 -1.62 -13.26 15.28
N GLU A 339 -0.89 -14.37 15.44
CA GLU A 339 -0.70 -15.39 14.39
C GLU A 339 -2.01 -16.10 14.06
N LYS A 340 -2.74 -16.59 15.07
CA LYS A 340 -4.07 -17.19 14.87
C LYS A 340 -5.07 -16.21 14.25
N SER A 341 -5.06 -14.96 14.72
CA SER A 341 -5.92 -13.92 14.14
C SER A 341 -5.61 -13.67 12.66
N LYS A 342 -4.33 -13.71 12.27
CA LYS A 342 -3.90 -13.62 10.86
C LYS A 342 -4.33 -14.85 10.05
N GLU A 343 -4.29 -16.05 10.64
CA GLU A 343 -4.79 -17.27 10.01
C GLU A 343 -6.30 -17.18 9.72
N ILE A 344 -7.08 -16.70 10.69
CA ILE A 344 -8.51 -16.44 10.52
C ILE A 344 -8.76 -15.44 9.37
N ASP A 345 -8.00 -14.34 9.32
CA ASP A 345 -8.11 -13.35 8.25
C ASP A 345 -7.80 -13.95 6.87
N SER A 346 -6.80 -14.84 6.76
CA SER A 346 -6.45 -15.56 5.53
C SER A 346 -7.58 -16.47 5.03
N TYR A 347 -8.22 -17.22 5.94
CA TYR A 347 -9.39 -18.03 5.59
C TYR A 347 -10.57 -17.17 5.16
N LEU A 348 -10.80 -16.03 5.82
CA LEU A 348 -11.83 -15.07 5.43
C LEU A 348 -11.56 -14.49 4.04
N GLU A 349 -10.32 -14.10 3.73
CA GLU A 349 -9.93 -13.59 2.42
C GLU A 349 -10.09 -14.64 1.30
N THR A 350 -9.74 -15.89 1.59
CA THR A 350 -9.96 -17.03 0.68
C THR A 350 -11.46 -17.23 0.40
N LEU A 351 -12.28 -17.12 1.45
CA LEU A 351 -13.73 -17.23 1.35
C LEU A 351 -14.34 -16.05 0.55
N MET A 352 -13.84 -14.82 0.73
CA MET A 352 -14.26 -13.68 -0.09
C MET A 352 -13.82 -13.81 -1.55
N SER A 353 -12.60 -14.30 -1.80
CA SER A 353 -12.05 -14.44 -3.15
C SER A 353 -12.69 -15.56 -3.96
N SER A 354 -13.03 -16.67 -3.31
CA SER A 354 -13.72 -17.80 -3.94
C SER A 354 -15.14 -17.46 -4.41
N THR A 355 -15.74 -16.43 -3.80
CA THR A 355 -17.13 -16.05 -4.09
C THR A 355 -17.24 -14.94 -5.16
N GLY A 356 -16.15 -14.21 -5.46
CA GLY A 356 -16.11 -13.12 -6.45
C GLY A 356 -15.89 -13.53 -7.92
N LYS A 357 -15.41 -14.75 -8.19
CA LYS A 357 -15.17 -15.24 -9.56
C LYS A 357 -16.38 -16.03 -10.08
N ARG A 358 -17.46 -15.34 -10.51
CA ARG A 358 -18.58 -16.01 -11.19
C ARG A 358 -18.43 -15.96 -12.73
N PRO A 359 -18.49 -17.12 -13.42
CA PRO A 359 -18.69 -17.14 -14.86
C PRO A 359 -20.08 -16.57 -15.18
N SER A 360 -20.13 -15.70 -16.18
CA SER A 360 -21.19 -14.71 -16.47
C SER A 360 -22.53 -15.28 -17.00
N LEU A 361 -22.97 -16.47 -16.61
CA LEU A 361 -24.01 -17.21 -17.36
C LEU A 361 -25.38 -17.42 -16.70
N SER A 362 -25.69 -16.94 -15.49
CA SER A 362 -27.11 -16.81 -15.08
C SER A 362 -27.36 -15.75 -14.00
N ARG A 363 -28.15 -14.72 -14.35
CA ARG A 363 -28.37 -13.51 -13.52
C ARG A 363 -29.54 -13.60 -12.54
N ALA A 364 -30.46 -14.57 -12.65
CA ALA A 364 -31.73 -14.50 -11.91
C ALA A 364 -31.76 -15.25 -10.55
N SER A 365 -30.99 -16.33 -10.36
CA SER A 365 -31.04 -17.16 -9.13
C SER A 365 -29.83 -16.94 -8.19
N SER A 366 -28.88 -16.10 -8.60
CA SER A 366 -27.60 -15.91 -7.91
C SER A 366 -27.66 -15.00 -6.69
N ASN A 367 -28.54 -14.01 -6.71
CA ASN A 367 -28.48 -12.90 -5.75
C ASN A 367 -28.85 -13.37 -4.33
N ASP A 368 -29.80 -14.29 -4.22
CA ASP A 368 -30.21 -14.88 -2.95
C ASP A 368 -29.11 -15.74 -2.32
N ARG A 369 -28.31 -16.44 -3.14
CA ARG A 369 -27.17 -17.24 -2.65
C ARG A 369 -26.07 -16.34 -2.09
N TRP A 370 -25.82 -15.21 -2.74
CA TRP A 370 -24.84 -14.22 -2.28
C TRP A 370 -25.29 -13.55 -0.98
N ASN A 371 -26.55 -13.15 -0.90
CA ASN A 371 -27.14 -12.58 0.30
C ASN A 371 -27.09 -13.57 1.46
N ASN A 372 -27.29 -14.87 1.21
CA ASN A 372 -27.16 -15.94 2.20
C ASN A 372 -25.72 -16.16 2.69
N VAL A 373 -24.71 -16.12 1.80
CA VAL A 373 -23.30 -16.22 2.22
C VAL A 373 -22.89 -14.96 3.00
N LYS A 374 -23.26 -13.77 2.52
CA LYS A 374 -23.01 -12.52 3.25
C LYS A 374 -23.67 -12.50 4.62
N THR A 375 -24.92 -12.94 4.76
CA THR A 375 -25.59 -13.01 6.07
C THR A 375 -24.99 -14.09 6.96
N ARG A 376 -24.57 -15.25 6.42
CA ARG A 376 -23.85 -16.27 7.19
C ARG A 376 -22.48 -15.78 7.64
N LEU A 377 -21.71 -15.15 6.76
CA LEU A 377 -20.43 -14.52 7.11
C LEU A 377 -20.62 -13.39 8.11
N ALA A 378 -21.63 -12.55 7.92
CA ALA A 378 -22.01 -11.53 8.87
C ALA A 378 -22.24 -12.20 10.23
N LYS A 379 -23.11 -13.23 10.34
CA LYS A 379 -23.35 -13.98 11.60
C LYS A 379 -22.09 -14.60 12.19
N ILE A 380 -21.23 -15.22 11.38
CA ILE A 380 -19.95 -15.82 11.83
C ILE A 380 -18.98 -14.73 12.31
N THR A 381 -18.99 -13.55 11.68
CA THR A 381 -18.23 -12.37 12.12
C THR A 381 -18.93 -11.57 13.22
N GLN A 382 -20.21 -11.81 13.51
CA GLN A 382 -21.05 -10.95 14.35
C GLN A 382 -20.86 -11.15 15.86
N ASN A 383 -20.06 -12.12 16.30
CA ASN A 383 -19.92 -12.35 17.73
C ASN A 383 -18.94 -11.35 18.38
N VAL A 384 -19.57 -10.46 19.18
CA VAL A 384 -19.03 -9.67 20.31
C VAL A 384 -18.44 -8.28 20.01
N ARG A 385 -18.78 -7.64 18.88
CA ARG A 385 -18.70 -6.17 18.79
C ARG A 385 -20.09 -5.57 18.96
N VAL A 386 -20.30 -4.78 20.02
CA VAL A 386 -21.37 -3.78 20.02
C VAL A 386 -21.07 -2.89 18.82
N LYS A 387 -21.86 -2.99 17.74
CA LYS A 387 -21.65 -2.16 16.55
C LYS A 387 -21.77 -0.70 16.98
N LYS A 388 -20.63 -0.02 17.11
CA LYS A 388 -20.58 1.43 17.33
C LYS A 388 -21.13 2.11 16.07
N PRO A 389 -21.79 3.28 16.23
CA PRO A 389 -22.11 4.12 15.08
C PRO A 389 -20.83 4.39 14.26
N GLU A 390 -20.94 4.28 12.94
CA GLU A 390 -19.87 4.75 12.06
C GLU A 390 -19.88 6.28 12.06
N TYR A 391 -18.76 6.85 12.50
CA TYR A 391 -18.52 8.28 12.44
C TYR A 391 -17.85 8.58 11.11
N LYS A 392 -18.58 9.17 10.15
CA LYS A 392 -17.95 9.74 8.96
C LYS A 392 -17.54 11.17 9.27
N ILE A 393 -16.24 11.40 9.28
CA ILE A 393 -15.68 12.75 9.34
C ILE A 393 -15.60 13.25 7.91
N ASP A 394 -16.36 14.29 7.58
CA ASP A 394 -16.20 14.96 6.31
C ASP A 394 -14.85 15.69 6.31
N ARG A 395 -13.93 15.31 5.40
CA ARG A 395 -12.58 15.87 5.34
C ARG A 395 -12.56 17.37 5.05
N LYS A 396 -13.56 17.90 4.34
CA LYS A 396 -13.61 19.33 3.97
C LYS A 396 -14.17 20.18 5.10
N THR A 397 -15.24 19.72 5.75
CA THR A 397 -15.94 20.50 6.79
C THR A 397 -15.49 20.13 8.21
N ARG A 398 -14.75 19.03 8.37
CA ARG A 398 -14.36 18.41 9.65
C ARG A 398 -15.54 18.11 10.58
N GLN A 399 -16.76 18.08 10.06
CA GLN A 399 -17.96 17.71 10.81
C GLN A 399 -18.06 16.19 10.93
N VAL A 400 -18.51 15.75 12.10
CA VAL A 400 -18.72 14.33 12.42
C VAL A 400 -20.19 14.00 12.16
N ASN A 401 -20.47 13.31 11.05
CA ASN A 401 -21.79 12.78 10.76
C ASN A 401 -21.89 11.35 11.30
N ILE A 402 -22.83 11.15 12.21
CA ILE A 402 -23.16 9.84 12.76
C ILE A 402 -24.14 9.17 11.79
N ILE A 403 -23.69 8.13 11.09
CA ILE A 403 -24.57 7.33 10.23
C ILE A 403 -25.09 6.17 11.07
N TRP A 404 -26.38 6.23 11.39
CA TRP A 404 -27.12 5.08 11.90
C TRP A 404 -27.56 4.26 10.69
N GLU A 405 -27.05 3.05 10.55
CA GLU A 405 -27.50 2.13 9.49
C GLU A 405 -28.90 1.63 9.89
N ASP A 406 -29.91 1.90 9.05
CA ASP A 406 -31.28 1.46 9.32
C ASP A 406 -31.32 -0.07 9.46
N TYR A 407 -31.80 -0.52 10.61
CA TYR A 407 -31.91 -1.93 10.98
C TYR A 407 -33.13 -2.54 10.27
N ASP A 408 -33.12 -2.61 8.95
CA ASP A 408 -34.26 -3.15 8.19
C ASP A 408 -34.00 -4.52 7.55
N SER A 409 -34.64 -5.51 8.19
CA SER A 409 -35.44 -6.58 7.57
C SER A 409 -34.85 -7.35 6.38
N GLY A 410 -34.06 -8.39 6.68
CA GLY A 410 -33.69 -9.45 5.75
C GLY A 410 -34.14 -10.85 6.20
N ARG A 411 -35.37 -11.02 6.68
CA ARG A 411 -36.00 -12.35 6.83
C ARG A 411 -36.48 -12.80 5.44
N ALA A 412 -35.60 -13.39 4.65
CA ALA A 412 -35.98 -14.07 3.42
C ALA A 412 -35.70 -15.58 3.53
N SER A 413 -36.82 -16.31 3.62
CA SER A 413 -37.07 -17.73 3.35
C SER A 413 -35.88 -18.59 2.89
N MET A 414 -35.44 -19.49 3.77
CA MET A 414 -34.64 -20.66 3.41
C MET A 414 -35.50 -21.66 2.61
N LYS A 415 -35.28 -21.75 1.30
CA LYS A 415 -35.57 -22.97 0.54
C LYS A 415 -34.29 -23.46 -0.15
N SER A 416 -33.79 -24.55 0.43
CA SER A 416 -33.00 -25.65 -0.15
C SER A 416 -32.76 -25.60 -1.66
N LEU A 417 -31.49 -25.57 -2.07
CA LEU A 417 -31.05 -26.05 -3.37
C LEU A 417 -29.60 -26.53 -3.31
N ASN A 418 -29.47 -27.85 -3.36
CA ASN A 418 -28.22 -28.59 -3.48
C ASN A 418 -27.60 -28.33 -4.86
N SER A 419 -26.39 -27.76 -4.88
CA SER A 419 -25.46 -27.83 -6.01
C SER A 419 -24.03 -27.98 -5.49
N THR A 420 -23.65 -29.24 -5.37
CA THR A 420 -22.33 -29.81 -5.10
C THR A 420 -21.42 -29.50 -6.30
N THR A 421 -20.44 -28.61 -6.18
CA THR A 421 -19.04 -29.05 -6.01
C THR A 421 -18.12 -27.98 -5.40
N ASN A 422 -18.55 -26.70 -5.30
CA ASN A 422 -17.77 -25.65 -4.62
C ASN A 422 -18.33 -25.25 -3.24
N PHE A 423 -19.44 -25.84 -2.80
CA PHE A 423 -20.06 -25.52 -1.50
C PHE A 423 -19.38 -26.24 -0.32
N GLY A 424 -18.76 -27.40 -0.58
CA GLY A 424 -18.02 -28.16 0.43
C GLY A 424 -16.86 -27.34 1.01
N ASP A 425 -16.05 -26.73 0.14
CA ASP A 425 -14.87 -25.95 0.55
C ASP A 425 -15.24 -24.74 1.41
N VAL A 426 -16.33 -24.04 1.07
CA VAL A 426 -16.82 -22.89 1.85
C VAL A 426 -17.26 -23.34 3.25
N LEU A 427 -18.01 -24.45 3.36
CA LEU A 427 -18.46 -24.96 4.65
C LEU A 427 -17.28 -25.42 5.52
N VAL A 428 -16.28 -26.07 4.92
CA VAL A 428 -15.05 -26.48 5.61
C VAL A 428 -14.29 -25.27 6.14
N LEU A 429 -14.16 -24.19 5.34
CA LEU A 429 -13.51 -22.95 5.78
C LEU A 429 -14.28 -22.28 6.93
N GLU A 430 -15.61 -22.23 6.87
CA GLU A 430 -16.44 -21.68 7.95
C GLU A 430 -16.31 -22.48 9.26
N GLN A 431 -16.26 -23.81 9.17
CA GLN A 431 -16.03 -24.68 10.33
C GLN A 431 -14.64 -24.46 10.92
N LYS A 432 -13.59 -24.36 10.09
CA LYS A 432 -12.23 -24.04 10.54
C LYS A 432 -12.16 -22.68 11.24
N ILE A 433 -12.76 -21.64 10.66
CA ILE A 433 -12.82 -20.31 11.29
C ILE A 433 -13.53 -20.39 12.65
N SER A 434 -14.63 -21.14 12.74
CA SER A 434 -15.38 -21.28 13.99
C SER A 434 -14.59 -22.02 15.06
N ALA A 435 -13.90 -23.11 14.68
CA ALA A 435 -13.02 -23.86 15.59
C ALA A 435 -11.86 -22.99 16.10
N LEU A 436 -11.17 -22.27 15.20
CA LEU A 436 -10.08 -21.36 15.59
C LEU A 436 -10.55 -20.24 16.50
N LYS A 437 -11.76 -19.69 16.30
CA LYS A 437 -12.32 -18.67 17.19
C LYS A 437 -12.62 -19.18 18.60
N GLU A 438 -13.08 -20.43 18.71
CA GLU A 438 -13.33 -21.03 20.01
C GLU A 438 -12.02 -21.34 20.74
N GLU A 439 -11.03 -21.90 20.03
CA GLU A 439 -9.69 -22.13 20.55
C GLU A 439 -9.03 -20.82 21.02
N TYR A 440 -9.11 -19.78 20.19
CA TYR A 440 -8.66 -18.42 20.49
C TYR A 440 -9.26 -17.88 21.79
N LYS A 441 -10.58 -18.07 21.98
CA LYS A 441 -11.30 -17.64 23.19
C LYS A 441 -10.85 -18.43 24.43
N GLN A 442 -10.66 -19.74 24.30
CA GLN A 442 -10.21 -20.60 25.41
C GLN A 442 -8.81 -20.22 25.88
N GLU A 443 -7.89 -19.97 24.96
CA GLU A 443 -6.54 -19.50 25.28
C GLU A 443 -6.57 -18.12 25.97
N GLN A 444 -7.43 -17.20 25.54
CA GLN A 444 -7.65 -15.93 26.25
C GLN A 444 -8.12 -16.14 27.68
N GLU A 445 -9.11 -17.01 27.91
CA GLU A 445 -9.59 -17.32 29.26
C GLU A 445 -8.49 -17.92 30.15
N GLN A 446 -7.64 -18.79 29.60
CA GLN A 446 -6.53 -19.41 30.32
C GLN A 446 -5.47 -18.36 30.72
N GLU A 447 -5.06 -17.51 29.79
CA GLU A 447 -4.07 -16.47 30.07
C GLU A 447 -4.57 -15.45 31.10
N ILE A 448 -5.85 -15.08 31.04
CA ILE A 448 -6.46 -14.18 32.01
C ILE A 448 -6.44 -14.79 33.42
N ARG A 449 -6.71 -16.10 33.56
CA ARG A 449 -6.60 -16.79 34.85
C ARG A 449 -5.17 -16.81 35.35
N ARG A 450 -4.19 -17.11 34.48
CA ARG A 450 -2.76 -17.07 34.81
C ARG A 450 -2.37 -15.70 35.37
N LEU A 451 -2.70 -14.63 34.65
CA LEU A 451 -2.36 -13.26 35.07
C LEU A 451 -3.09 -12.81 36.33
N THR A 452 -4.34 -13.24 36.51
CA THR A 452 -5.09 -12.98 37.74
C THR A 452 -4.42 -13.64 38.94
N HIS A 453 -3.95 -14.87 38.78
CA HIS A 453 -3.19 -15.58 39.81
C HIS A 453 -1.85 -14.89 40.09
N GLU A 454 -1.06 -14.54 39.07
CA GLU A 454 0.20 -13.80 39.20
C GLU A 454 0.03 -12.46 39.93
N CYS A 455 -1.00 -11.69 39.59
CA CYS A 455 -1.30 -10.43 40.27
C CYS A 455 -1.70 -10.63 41.74
N SER A 456 -2.48 -11.68 42.03
CA SER A 456 -3.02 -11.92 43.39
C SER A 456 -2.02 -12.58 44.33
N VAL A 457 -1.15 -13.45 43.82
CA VAL A 457 -0.24 -14.30 44.62
C VAL A 457 1.20 -13.78 44.58
N ASN A 458 1.67 -13.36 43.40
CA ASN A 458 3.08 -13.01 43.18
C ASN A 458 3.34 -11.50 43.19
N ASN A 459 2.35 -10.69 43.60
CA ASN A 459 2.44 -9.22 43.67
C ASN A 459 2.89 -8.58 42.36
N TYR A 460 2.44 -9.11 41.22
CA TYR A 460 2.79 -8.60 39.88
C TYR A 460 2.52 -7.09 39.76
N GLU A 461 1.38 -6.62 40.28
CA GLU A 461 1.01 -5.20 40.25
C GLU A 461 2.04 -4.30 40.97
N SER A 462 2.57 -4.77 42.11
CA SER A 462 3.58 -4.01 42.87
C SER A 462 4.94 -4.03 42.17
N ARG A 463 5.31 -5.16 41.56
CA ARG A 463 6.59 -5.33 40.87
C ARG A 463 6.70 -4.44 39.64
N PHE A 464 5.64 -4.36 38.84
CA PHE A 464 5.64 -3.62 37.58
C PHE A 464 4.90 -2.28 37.63
N ARG A 465 4.29 -1.95 38.77
CA ARG A 465 3.49 -0.72 38.98
C ARG A 465 2.38 -0.55 37.94
N ILE A 466 1.75 -1.66 37.58
CA ILE A 466 0.64 -1.69 36.61
C ILE A 466 -0.56 -2.34 37.25
N THR A 467 -1.76 -1.82 36.98
CA THR A 467 -2.99 -2.44 37.45
C THR A 467 -3.35 -3.65 36.59
N LEU A 468 -4.00 -4.66 37.18
CA LEU A 468 -4.49 -5.82 36.43
C LEU A 468 -5.40 -5.40 35.25
N ARG A 469 -6.17 -4.32 35.40
CA ARG A 469 -7.02 -3.81 34.32
C ARG A 469 -6.22 -3.29 33.13
N GLU A 470 -5.14 -2.55 33.37
CA GLU A 470 -4.25 -2.05 32.31
C GLU A 470 -3.51 -3.19 31.62
N LEU A 471 -3.03 -4.17 32.40
CA LEU A 471 -2.40 -5.39 31.90
C LEU A 471 -3.34 -6.17 30.97
N LEU A 472 -4.58 -6.40 31.40
CA LEU A 472 -5.59 -7.06 30.56
C LEU A 472 -5.96 -6.20 29.35
N SER A 473 -6.05 -4.88 29.50
CA SER A 473 -6.33 -3.97 28.38
C SER A 473 -5.25 -4.06 27.29
N ALA A 474 -3.99 -4.19 27.67
CA ALA A 474 -2.90 -4.41 26.73
C ALA A 474 -3.02 -5.76 26.00
N ILE A 475 -3.51 -6.82 26.65
CA ILE A 475 -3.53 -8.17 26.06
C ILE A 475 -4.77 -8.39 25.18
N ILE A 476 -5.97 -8.14 25.71
CA ILE A 476 -7.25 -8.47 25.06
C ILE A 476 -7.99 -7.27 24.49
N GLY A 477 -7.54 -6.05 24.82
CA GLY A 477 -8.14 -4.80 24.36
C GLY A 477 -9.21 -4.25 25.29
N ILE A 478 -9.31 -2.92 25.37
CA ILE A 478 -10.19 -2.20 26.29
C ILE A 478 -11.67 -2.60 26.14
N GLU A 479 -12.12 -2.94 24.93
CA GLU A 479 -13.53 -3.28 24.66
C GLU A 479 -13.97 -4.66 25.18
N THR A 480 -13.01 -5.53 25.47
CA THR A 480 -13.29 -6.88 25.97
C THR A 480 -12.98 -7.02 27.46
N VAL A 481 -12.11 -6.17 28.01
CA VAL A 481 -11.70 -6.19 29.43
C VAL A 481 -12.89 -6.27 30.38
N ASP A 482 -13.90 -5.42 30.22
CA ASP A 482 -15.04 -5.39 31.16
C ASP A 482 -15.81 -6.73 31.18
N LYS A 483 -15.83 -7.48 30.06
CA LYS A 483 -16.44 -8.82 30.01
C LYS A 483 -15.62 -9.83 30.82
N TYR A 484 -14.30 -9.74 30.71
CA TYR A 484 -13.38 -10.63 31.42
C TYR A 484 -13.16 -10.24 32.88
N MET A 485 -13.44 -8.99 33.28
CA MET A 485 -13.38 -8.59 34.69
C MET A 485 -14.34 -9.41 35.56
N VAL A 486 -15.45 -9.90 35.02
CA VAL A 486 -16.35 -10.82 35.74
C VAL A 486 -15.65 -12.15 36.05
N LEU A 487 -14.89 -12.69 35.09
CA LEU A 487 -14.09 -13.90 35.27
C LEU A 487 -12.98 -13.67 36.31
N VAL A 488 -12.28 -12.54 36.22
CA VAL A 488 -11.24 -12.12 37.16
C VAL A 488 -11.78 -12.04 38.59
N MET A 489 -12.93 -11.39 38.80
CA MET A 489 -13.55 -11.26 40.12
C MET A 489 -14.01 -12.61 40.71
N LYS A 490 -14.34 -13.58 39.86
CA LYS A 490 -14.65 -14.94 40.30
C LYS A 490 -13.37 -15.66 40.74
N GLU A 491 -12.33 -15.62 39.90
CA GLU A 491 -11.05 -16.25 40.18
C GLU A 491 -10.39 -15.69 41.45
N GLN A 492 -10.44 -14.36 41.64
CA GLN A 492 -9.95 -13.71 42.87
C GLN A 492 -10.68 -14.20 44.13
N ARG A 493 -11.98 -14.47 44.05
CA ARG A 493 -12.76 -15.04 45.17
C ARG A 493 -12.35 -16.48 45.45
N ASP A 494 -12.11 -17.28 44.41
CA ASP A 494 -11.68 -18.66 44.53
C ASP A 494 -10.26 -18.76 45.13
N ILE A 495 -9.35 -17.87 44.71
CA ILE A 495 -8.00 -17.73 45.30
C ILE A 495 -8.10 -17.30 46.77
N ALA A 496 -8.89 -16.26 47.08
CA ALA A 496 -9.05 -15.79 48.45
C ALA A 496 -9.62 -16.87 49.38
N SER A 497 -10.59 -17.64 48.90
CA SER A 497 -11.19 -18.77 49.62
C SER A 497 -10.15 -19.88 49.87
N SER A 498 -9.32 -20.19 48.87
CA SER A 498 -8.24 -21.18 48.98
C SER A 498 -7.15 -20.74 49.97
N VAL A 499 -6.79 -19.45 49.98
CA VAL A 499 -5.84 -18.87 50.94
C VAL A 499 -6.42 -18.88 52.36
N GLN A 500 -7.72 -18.64 52.54
CA GLN A 500 -8.37 -18.74 53.86
C GLN A 500 -8.41 -20.18 54.37
N ASN A 501 -8.74 -21.14 53.51
CA ASN A 501 -8.79 -22.57 53.85
C ASN A 501 -7.41 -23.16 54.19
N THR A 502 -6.34 -22.65 53.58
CA THR A 502 -4.96 -23.06 53.92
C THR A 502 -4.49 -22.44 55.24
N LYS A 503 -4.87 -21.18 55.52
CA LYS A 503 -4.58 -20.52 56.81
C LYS A 503 -5.20 -21.25 58.00
N THR A 504 -6.44 -21.71 57.88
CA THR A 504 -7.12 -22.46 58.96
C THR A 504 -6.42 -23.79 59.25
N PHE A 505 -5.87 -24.45 58.21
CA PHE A 505 -5.11 -25.69 58.38
C PHE A 505 -3.74 -25.50 59.04
N THR A 506 -3.05 -24.39 58.77
CA THR A 506 -1.79 -24.06 59.46
C THR A 506 -1.95 -23.71 60.94
N PHE A 507 -3.16 -23.31 61.36
CA PHE A 507 -3.42 -23.03 62.77
C PHE A 507 -3.75 -24.30 63.57
N SER A 508 -4.42 -25.28 62.96
CA SER A 508 -4.75 -26.54 63.64
C SER A 508 -3.54 -27.47 63.84
N SER A 509 -2.55 -27.44 62.94
CA SER A 509 -1.32 -28.22 63.09
C SER A 509 -0.38 -27.69 64.17
N LYS A 510 -0.43 -26.39 64.49
CA LYS A 510 0.39 -25.77 65.54
C LYS A 510 -0.09 -26.11 66.96
N TRP A 511 -1.34 -26.52 67.13
CA TRP A 511 -1.90 -26.92 68.44
C TRP A 511 -1.64 -28.38 68.82
N ILE A 512 -1.33 -29.25 67.86
CA ILE A 512 -1.05 -30.68 68.14
C ILE A 512 0.40 -30.90 68.60
N GLY A 513 1.30 -29.95 68.37
CA GLY A 513 2.72 -30.04 68.78
C GLY A 513 3.05 -29.55 70.21
N LEU A 514 2.08 -29.01 70.95
CA LEU A 514 2.30 -28.45 72.30
C LEU A 514 1.86 -29.40 73.44
N SER A 515 1.41 -30.62 73.14
CA SER A 515 0.95 -31.59 74.13
C SER A 515 1.92 -32.75 74.42
N GLN A 516 3.16 -32.73 73.93
CA GLN A 516 4.12 -33.84 74.09
C GLN A 516 5.42 -33.51 74.85
N THR A 517 5.52 -32.39 75.55
CA THR A 517 6.63 -32.13 76.48
C THR A 517 6.15 -32.00 77.92
N SER A 518 5.62 -33.09 78.48
CA SER A 518 5.61 -33.33 79.92
C SER A 518 5.66 -34.83 80.17
N GLN A 519 6.85 -35.42 80.06
CA GLN A 519 7.25 -36.61 80.78
C GLN A 519 8.77 -36.60 80.96
#